data_AF-A0A7C1GUP8-F1
#
_entry.id   AF-A0A7C1GUP8-F1
#
_cell.length_a   1.000
_cell.length_b   1.000
_cell.length_c   1.000
_cell.angle_alpha   90.00
_cell.angle_beta   90.00
_cell.angle_gamma   90.00
#
_symmetry.space_group_name_H-M   'P 1'
#
loop_
_entity.id
_entity.type
_entity.pdbx_description
1 polymer ?
#
loop_
_entity_poly.entity_id
_entity_poly.type
_entity_poly.pdbx_seq_one_letter_code
_entity_poly.pdbx_strand_id
1 'polypeptide(L)'
;MKLVFSIAELAITWILVPILLYAGAPFSAALGMRIFGTVIIAGSLFLSIYSALVLYYWSGRLPTSFFGPETTVQSGPYRFVRHPFNAGFIAFIFGLGILCGDYWRLLYVAAVGAVVALYSLFQERRAAKSIDSYEEYKEEIPFMIPDPRRRIPFDKSRSVPWQFIVASFVVKLVILFVLPSKVKNSKVLRQRRPFVIALAHQTHFDGPLIFYSTWRYIRFVGTAIYVDRLGLLGWLSVIPVRRYAVDTSAIRQMLATIKQGVPLGIAPEAARSWDGRPLHTKREIWKLFRMLKIPIIPVKFLGVQRLWPRWSKIFSIGTSTVEFGNPIEADDPHLEEKVMDFLGKEDPTFRLPYRNYKHIEKLIWRCPSCGAISSIKGFRSGFSCSSCGKSWTKPTVNEVIQIHDKIIPGSMGLSFPIKDEVIFNGTKVFATMYEDHAIIGDYRLDYNLIKNSSIEKSIEPVFGIANEMVSFVSTTSALMWQEVVDFQIKFRLMKENYHTDLWG
;
A
#
# COMPACT_ATOMS: atom_id res chain seq x y z
N MET A 1 2.52 24.15 -20.64
CA MET A 1 2.00 25.52 -20.38
C MET A 1 1.53 25.71 -18.94
N LYS A 2 0.47 25.04 -18.45
CA LYS A 2 -0.04 25.26 -17.06
C LYS A 2 1.02 25.10 -15.95
N LEU A 3 1.83 24.05 -16.00
CA LEU A 3 2.92 23.83 -15.04
C LEU A 3 3.99 24.94 -15.08
N VAL A 4 4.29 25.47 -16.26
CA VAL A 4 5.27 26.57 -16.42
C VAL A 4 4.75 27.84 -15.76
N PHE A 5 3.47 28.18 -15.96
CA PHE A 5 2.84 29.31 -15.28
C PHE A 5 2.80 29.13 -13.77
N SER A 6 2.54 27.91 -13.27
CA SER A 6 2.62 27.62 -11.83
C SER A 6 4.04 27.77 -11.27
N ILE A 7 5.06 27.34 -12.01
CA ILE A 7 6.47 27.54 -11.61
C ILE A 7 6.80 29.04 -11.58
N ALA A 8 6.35 29.80 -12.57
CA ALA A 8 6.53 31.25 -12.61
C ALA A 8 5.80 31.94 -11.45
N GLU A 9 4.56 31.56 -11.15
CA GLU A 9 3.78 32.07 -9.99
C GLU A 9 4.55 31.83 -8.68
N LEU A 10 5.03 30.60 -8.47
CA LEU A 10 5.82 30.26 -7.28
C LEU A 10 7.14 31.03 -7.22
N ALA A 11 7.85 31.20 -8.34
CA ALA A 11 9.09 31.98 -8.39
C ALA A 11 8.84 33.46 -8.12
N ILE A 12 7.76 34.04 -8.66
CA ILE A 12 7.38 35.42 -8.39
C ILE A 12 7.09 35.61 -6.90
N THR A 13 6.23 34.75 -6.34
CA THR A 13 5.84 34.84 -4.93
C THR A 13 7.02 34.61 -3.99
N TRP A 14 7.77 33.53 -4.16
CA TRP A 14 8.78 33.11 -3.17
C TRP A 14 10.20 33.62 -3.42
N ILE A 15 10.48 34.21 -4.58
CA ILE A 15 11.82 34.73 -4.92
C ILE A 15 11.74 36.22 -5.26
N LEU A 16 10.97 36.59 -6.30
CA LEU A 16 10.97 37.96 -6.80
C LEU A 16 10.42 38.97 -5.79
N VAL A 17 9.27 38.67 -5.17
CA VAL A 17 8.64 39.57 -4.19
C VAL A 17 9.55 39.79 -2.96
N PRO A 18 10.13 38.75 -2.32
CA PRO A 18 11.10 38.95 -1.26
C PRO A 18 12.32 39.78 -1.70
N ILE A 19 12.87 39.53 -2.90
CA ILE A 19 13.99 40.32 -3.41
C ILE A 19 13.59 41.78 -3.57
N LEU A 20 12.44 42.07 -4.16
CA LEU A 20 11.96 43.45 -4.34
C LEU A 20 11.71 44.18 -3.02
N LEU A 21 11.23 43.46 -2.00
CA LEU A 21 10.95 44.03 -0.67
C LEU A 21 12.22 44.26 0.17
N TYR A 22 13.25 43.42 -0.01
CA TYR A 22 14.39 43.34 0.91
C TYR A 22 15.76 43.56 0.27
N ALA A 23 15.86 43.77 -1.04
CA ALA A 23 17.12 44.12 -1.69
C ALA A 23 17.68 45.42 -1.09
N GLY A 24 18.93 45.38 -0.64
CA GLY A 24 19.58 46.51 0.02
C GLY A 24 19.09 46.81 1.44
N ALA A 25 18.29 45.91 2.05
CA ALA A 25 17.81 46.12 3.41
C ALA A 25 18.91 45.93 4.47
N PRO A 26 19.04 46.84 5.45
CA PRO A 26 19.87 46.59 6.62
C PRO A 26 19.23 45.49 7.46
N PHE A 27 19.85 44.32 7.53
CA PHE A 27 19.45 43.24 8.45
C PHE A 27 20.03 43.51 9.86
N SER A 28 19.59 44.60 10.48
CA SER A 28 20.20 45.18 11.69
C SER A 28 19.33 45.11 12.95
N ALA A 29 18.30 44.26 12.97
CA ALA A 29 17.43 44.12 14.14
C ALA A 29 18.19 43.68 15.40
N ALA A 30 17.71 44.10 16.57
CA ALA A 30 18.23 43.66 17.87
C ALA A 30 18.13 42.14 18.05
N LEU A 31 18.99 41.55 18.89
CA LEU A 31 19.09 40.09 19.04
C LEU A 31 17.75 39.39 19.31
N GLY A 32 16.92 39.94 20.21
CA GLY A 32 15.60 39.38 20.51
C GLY A 32 14.67 39.36 19.30
N MET A 33 14.64 40.46 18.53
CA MET A 33 13.88 40.54 17.28
C MET A 33 14.43 39.58 16.21
N ARG A 34 15.75 39.39 16.15
CA ARG A 34 16.37 38.42 15.24
C ARG A 34 15.95 36.99 15.52
N ILE A 35 15.95 36.59 16.80
CA ILE A 35 15.50 35.26 17.21
C ILE A 35 14.02 35.09 16.85
N PHE A 36 13.18 36.06 17.22
CA PHE A 36 11.74 36.02 16.94
C PHE A 36 11.42 35.94 15.44
N GLY A 37 12.04 36.82 14.63
CA GLY A 37 11.89 36.81 13.17
C GLY A 37 12.35 35.50 12.54
N THR A 38 13.45 34.92 13.03
CA THR A 38 13.96 33.62 12.55
C THR A 38 13.00 32.47 12.86
N VAL A 39 12.41 32.45 14.05
CA VAL A 39 11.40 31.44 14.43
C VAL A 39 10.15 31.55 13.54
N ILE A 40 9.69 32.78 13.26
CA ILE A 40 8.57 33.03 12.33
C ILE A 40 8.91 32.53 10.93
N ILE A 41 10.11 32.82 10.42
CA ILE A 41 10.56 32.35 9.09
C ILE A 41 10.59 30.82 9.03
N ALA A 42 11.17 30.16 10.04
CA ALA A 42 11.23 28.70 10.07
C ALA A 42 9.82 28.07 10.12
N GLY A 43 8.94 28.59 10.98
CA GLY A 43 7.56 28.10 11.10
C GLY A 43 6.71 28.35 9.85
N SER A 44 6.87 29.50 9.21
CA SER A 44 6.15 29.86 7.98
C SER A 44 6.59 29.05 6.76
N LEU A 45 7.89 28.79 6.61
CA LEU A 45 8.42 27.88 5.61
C LEU A 45 7.91 26.46 5.83
N PHE A 46 7.94 25.97 7.07
CA PHE A 46 7.39 24.66 7.41
C PHE A 46 5.89 24.55 7.04
N LEU A 47 5.08 25.53 7.46
CA LEU A 47 3.64 25.58 7.14
C LEU A 47 3.40 25.55 5.62
N SER A 48 4.16 26.33 4.87
CA SER A 48 4.00 26.46 3.42
C SER A 48 4.42 25.18 2.70
N ILE A 49 5.59 24.62 3.03
CA ILE A 49 6.07 23.36 2.46
C ILE A 49 5.11 22.22 2.80
N TYR A 50 4.68 22.11 4.05
CA TYR A 50 3.73 21.08 4.46
C TYR A 50 2.38 21.21 3.74
N SER A 51 1.86 22.42 3.60
CA SER A 51 0.61 22.68 2.85
C SER A 51 0.74 22.34 1.37
N ALA A 52 1.87 22.67 0.74
CA ALA A 52 2.14 22.31 -0.65
C ALA A 52 2.23 20.79 -0.83
N LEU A 53 2.94 20.10 0.06
CA LEU A 53 3.07 18.65 0.04
C LEU A 53 1.73 17.96 0.24
N VAL A 54 0.93 18.37 1.23
CA VAL A 54 -0.41 17.78 1.46
C VAL A 54 -1.29 17.92 0.22
N LEU A 55 -1.31 19.09 -0.40
CA LEU A 55 -2.10 19.33 -1.60
C LEU A 55 -1.61 18.48 -2.78
N TYR A 56 -0.29 18.38 -2.95
CA TYR A 56 0.31 17.56 -4.00
C TYR A 56 0.03 16.07 -3.80
N TYR A 57 0.15 15.57 -2.58
CA TYR A 57 -0.16 14.17 -2.27
C TYR A 57 -1.66 13.86 -2.40
N TRP A 58 -2.54 14.80 -2.09
CA TRP A 58 -3.98 14.61 -2.23
C TRP A 58 -4.44 14.62 -3.70
N SER A 59 -4.04 15.65 -4.43
CA SER A 59 -4.61 15.98 -5.75
C SER A 59 -3.65 15.85 -6.93
N GLY A 60 -2.35 15.64 -6.69
CA GLY A 60 -1.30 15.66 -7.71
C GLY A 60 -1.01 17.07 -8.25
N ARG A 61 -1.47 18.12 -7.56
CA ARG A 61 -1.45 19.52 -8.01
C ARG A 61 -0.68 20.43 -7.06
N LEU A 62 -0.53 21.70 -7.44
CA LEU A 62 0.24 22.70 -6.68
C LEU A 62 -0.69 23.77 -6.10
N PRO A 63 -0.32 24.45 -5.01
CA PRO A 63 -1.09 25.56 -4.44
C PRO A 63 -0.95 26.83 -5.31
N THR A 64 -1.39 26.76 -6.57
CA THR A 64 -1.25 27.82 -7.58
C THR A 64 -2.54 27.98 -8.37
N SER A 65 -2.75 29.12 -9.01
CA SER A 65 -3.98 29.37 -9.79
C SER A 65 -4.13 28.47 -11.01
N PHE A 66 -3.04 28.22 -11.74
CA PHE A 66 -3.10 27.54 -13.05
C PHE A 66 -3.06 26.01 -12.97
N PHE A 67 -2.51 25.49 -11.87
CA PHE A 67 -2.40 24.05 -11.60
C PHE A 67 -2.86 23.74 -10.18
N GLY A 68 -3.96 24.39 -9.76
CA GLY A 68 -4.62 24.28 -8.45
C GLY A 68 -5.51 23.04 -8.30
N PRO A 69 -5.92 22.69 -7.07
CA PRO A 69 -6.72 21.49 -6.79
C PRO A 69 -8.09 21.56 -7.47
N GLU A 70 -8.65 20.40 -7.83
CA GLU A 70 -10.00 20.29 -8.41
C GLU A 70 -11.02 19.68 -7.43
N THR A 71 -10.57 19.32 -6.23
CA THR A 71 -11.38 18.77 -5.15
C THR A 71 -11.03 19.53 -3.88
N THR A 72 -12.00 19.70 -2.99
CA THR A 72 -11.78 20.31 -1.68
C THR A 72 -10.73 19.50 -0.91
N VAL A 73 -9.63 20.15 -0.51
CA VAL A 73 -8.55 19.53 0.28
C VAL A 73 -8.83 19.82 1.75
N GLN A 74 -9.22 18.80 2.52
CA GLN A 74 -9.54 18.92 3.94
C GLN A 74 -8.46 18.26 4.83
N SER A 75 -7.21 18.31 4.38
CA SER A 75 -6.10 17.58 4.98
C SER A 75 -5.03 18.50 5.55
N GLY A 76 -4.31 18.03 6.58
CA GLY A 76 -3.17 18.75 7.13
C GLY A 76 -3.56 20.16 7.61
N PRO A 77 -2.83 21.22 7.23
CA PRO A 77 -3.14 22.60 7.64
C PRO A 77 -4.48 23.11 7.11
N TYR A 78 -4.99 22.55 5.99
CA TYR A 78 -6.27 22.94 5.40
C TYR A 78 -7.48 22.59 6.28
N ARG A 79 -7.28 21.84 7.37
CA ARG A 79 -8.31 21.56 8.38
C ARG A 79 -8.55 22.72 9.35
N PHE A 80 -7.64 23.67 9.39
CA PHE A 80 -7.64 24.79 10.32
C PHE A 80 -7.83 26.13 9.63
N VAL A 81 -7.32 26.27 8.40
CA VAL A 81 -7.45 27.49 7.58
C VAL A 81 -7.56 27.12 6.11
N ARG A 82 -8.25 27.94 5.30
CA ARG A 82 -8.45 27.68 3.86
C ARG A 82 -7.21 27.93 3.00
N HIS A 83 -6.39 28.90 3.38
CA HIS A 83 -5.17 29.28 2.63
C HIS A 83 -3.90 29.22 3.48
N PRO A 84 -3.52 28.04 4.03
CA PRO A 84 -2.34 27.91 4.87
C PRO A 84 -1.03 28.19 4.12
N PHE A 85 -0.96 27.88 2.82
CA PHE A 85 0.20 28.19 1.99
C PHE A 85 0.45 29.70 1.85
N ASN A 86 -0.61 30.47 1.55
CA ASN A 86 -0.51 31.92 1.40
C ASN A 86 -0.35 32.62 2.76
N ALA A 87 -1.01 32.12 3.81
CA ALA A 87 -0.80 32.59 5.18
C ALA A 87 0.66 32.40 5.62
N GLY A 88 1.26 31.25 5.28
CA GLY A 88 2.68 30.99 5.47
C GLY A 88 3.55 31.99 4.70
N PHE A 89 3.26 32.28 3.44
CA PHE A 89 4.00 33.30 2.69
C PHE A 89 3.94 34.70 3.33
N ILE A 90 2.77 35.14 3.79
CA ILE A 90 2.61 36.43 4.48
C ILE A 90 3.43 36.46 5.77
N ALA A 91 3.39 35.38 6.56
CA ALA A 91 4.21 35.25 7.76
C ALA A 91 5.72 35.23 7.46
N PHE A 92 6.13 34.62 6.34
CA PHE A 92 7.52 34.58 5.89
C PHE A 92 8.07 35.99 5.59
N ILE A 93 7.36 36.78 4.77
CA ILE A 93 7.77 38.16 4.50
C ILE A 93 7.70 39.01 5.78
N PHE A 94 6.71 38.80 6.66
CA PHE A 94 6.66 39.48 7.95
C PHE A 94 7.89 39.19 8.83
N GLY A 95 8.32 37.93 8.91
CA GLY A 95 9.53 37.53 9.61
C GLY A 95 10.78 38.20 9.04
N LEU A 96 10.92 38.28 7.72
CA LEU A 96 12.02 39.03 7.07
C LEU A 96 11.97 40.53 7.40
N GLY A 97 10.77 41.11 7.45
CA GLY A 97 10.55 42.50 7.89
C GLY A 97 11.05 42.76 9.31
N ILE A 98 10.79 41.84 10.25
CA ILE A 98 11.30 41.94 11.63
C ILE A 98 12.84 41.93 11.64
N LEU A 99 13.48 41.08 10.83
CA LEU A 99 14.95 41.01 10.77
C LEU A 99 15.60 42.30 10.24
N CYS A 100 14.87 43.07 9.45
CA CYS A 100 15.36 44.35 8.92
C CYS A 100 15.36 45.48 9.96
N GLY A 101 14.57 45.36 11.03
CA GLY A 101 14.47 46.41 12.05
C GLY A 101 13.92 47.76 11.55
N ASP A 102 13.29 47.78 10.37
CA ASP A 102 12.78 48.99 9.71
C ASP A 102 11.24 48.94 9.65
N TYR A 103 10.60 49.93 10.28
CA TYR A 103 9.14 50.02 10.38
C TYR A 103 8.47 50.17 9.00
N TRP A 104 9.11 50.87 8.04
CA TRP A 104 8.51 51.06 6.72
C TRP A 104 8.39 49.76 5.93
N ARG A 105 9.32 48.82 6.13
CA ARG A 105 9.22 47.50 5.50
C ARG A 105 8.06 46.68 6.05
N LEU A 106 7.69 46.84 7.31
CA LEU A 106 6.49 46.20 7.87
C LEU A 106 5.20 46.75 7.22
N LEU A 107 5.17 48.04 6.88
CA LEU A 107 4.07 48.63 6.12
C LEU A 107 3.98 48.05 4.69
N TYR A 108 5.11 47.90 4.00
CA TYR A 108 5.13 47.24 2.69
C TYR A 108 4.69 45.78 2.75
N VAL A 109 5.09 45.05 3.80
CA VAL A 109 4.59 43.70 4.07
C VAL A 109 3.08 43.69 4.23
N ALA A 110 2.49 44.64 4.97
CA ALA A 110 1.05 44.73 5.14
C ALA A 110 0.34 44.97 3.78
N ALA A 111 0.89 45.84 2.94
CA ALA A 111 0.36 46.09 1.60
C ALA A 111 0.44 44.85 0.69
N VAL A 112 1.60 44.20 0.62
CA VAL A 112 1.77 42.96 -0.16
C VAL A 112 0.91 41.83 0.40
N GLY A 113 0.80 41.71 1.71
CA GLY A 113 -0.06 40.75 2.38
C GLY A 113 -1.54 40.95 2.04
N ALA A 114 -2.01 42.20 1.99
CA ALA A 114 -3.36 42.53 1.55
C ALA A 114 -3.60 42.12 0.09
N VAL A 115 -2.63 42.35 -0.80
CA VAL A 115 -2.69 41.89 -2.21
C VAL A 115 -2.80 40.36 -2.29
N VAL A 116 -1.98 39.63 -1.52
CA VAL A 116 -2.02 38.15 -1.47
C VAL A 116 -3.36 37.65 -0.90
N ALA A 117 -3.92 38.32 0.11
CA ALA A 117 -5.23 38.00 0.66
C ALA A 117 -6.35 38.23 -0.38
N LEU A 118 -6.35 39.36 -1.08
CA LEU A 118 -7.30 39.66 -2.16
C LEU A 118 -7.18 38.65 -3.31
N TYR A 119 -5.96 38.30 -3.70
CA TYR A 119 -5.68 37.28 -4.70
C TYR A 119 -6.24 35.91 -4.28
N SER A 120 -6.06 35.54 -3.01
CA SER A 120 -6.60 34.29 -2.45
C SER A 120 -8.13 34.29 -2.47
N LEU A 121 -8.78 35.39 -2.08
CA LEU A 121 -10.25 35.53 -2.18
C LEU A 121 -10.75 35.39 -3.62
N PHE A 122 -10.01 35.93 -4.59
CA PHE A 122 -10.35 35.77 -6.01
C PHE A 122 -10.22 34.32 -6.48
N GLN A 123 -9.20 33.59 -6.01
CA GLN A 123 -9.10 32.14 -6.24
C GLN A 123 -10.28 31.39 -5.64
N GLU A 124 -10.70 31.69 -4.42
CA GLU A 124 -11.86 31.04 -3.79
C GLU A 124 -13.14 31.26 -4.59
N ARG A 125 -13.38 32.49 -5.06
CA ARG A 125 -14.56 32.80 -5.89
C ARG A 125 -14.61 31.97 -7.18
N ARG A 126 -13.45 31.55 -7.71
CA ARG A 126 -13.36 30.66 -8.86
C ARG A 126 -13.53 29.19 -8.45
N ALA A 127 -12.91 28.78 -7.35
CA ALA A 127 -13.02 27.43 -6.80
C ALA A 127 -14.46 27.08 -6.43
N ALA A 128 -15.16 27.99 -5.76
CA ALA A 128 -16.57 27.85 -5.37
C ALA A 128 -17.52 27.56 -6.53
N LYS A 129 -17.19 28.02 -7.75
CA LYS A 129 -17.99 27.78 -8.96
C LYS A 129 -17.72 26.43 -9.62
N SER A 130 -16.64 25.75 -9.25
CA SER A 130 -16.12 24.60 -9.99
C SER A 130 -15.87 23.35 -9.14
N ILE A 131 -15.78 23.50 -7.82
CA ILE A 131 -15.51 22.41 -6.89
C ILE A 131 -16.75 22.17 -6.05
N ASP A 132 -17.35 20.99 -6.23
CA ASP A 132 -18.46 20.52 -5.42
C ASP A 132 -18.05 20.46 -3.94
N SER A 133 -18.95 20.81 -3.02
CA SER A 133 -18.73 20.89 -1.56
C SER A 133 -17.76 21.98 -1.05
N TYR A 134 -17.26 22.87 -1.91
CA TYR A 134 -16.35 23.93 -1.46
C TYR A 134 -17.02 25.01 -0.60
N GLU A 135 -18.30 25.34 -0.87
CA GLU A 135 -19.03 26.31 -0.05
C GLU A 135 -19.29 25.80 1.37
N GLU A 136 -19.67 24.52 1.54
CA GLU A 136 -19.79 23.89 2.87
C GLU A 136 -18.47 24.00 3.66
N TYR A 137 -17.35 23.73 2.99
CA TYR A 137 -16.01 23.86 3.59
C TYR A 137 -15.68 25.31 4.01
N LYS A 138 -16.14 26.29 3.24
CA LYS A 138 -15.90 27.71 3.48
C LYS A 138 -16.71 28.26 4.66
N GLU A 139 -17.88 27.70 4.93
CA GLU A 139 -18.66 28.01 6.12
C GLU A 139 -18.00 27.46 7.39
N GLU A 140 -17.45 26.25 7.31
CA GLU A 140 -16.83 25.56 8.44
C GLU A 140 -15.44 26.08 8.79
N ILE A 141 -14.60 26.40 7.80
CA ILE A 141 -13.17 26.69 8.00
C ILE A 141 -12.83 28.19 7.78
N PRO A 142 -12.05 28.82 8.68
CA PRO A 142 -11.67 30.22 8.53
C PRO A 142 -10.66 30.44 7.39
N PHE A 143 -10.56 31.68 6.92
CA PHE A 143 -9.79 32.01 5.71
C PHE A 143 -8.27 31.80 5.84
N MET A 144 -7.61 32.56 6.72
CA MET A 144 -6.14 32.51 6.92
C MET A 144 -5.70 32.53 8.38
N ILE A 145 -6.56 32.99 9.28
CA ILE A 145 -6.28 33.04 10.72
C ILE A 145 -7.03 31.87 11.38
N PRO A 146 -6.35 30.99 12.11
CA PRO A 146 -6.99 29.83 12.72
C PRO A 146 -7.94 30.25 13.84
N ASP A 147 -9.13 29.66 13.87
CA ASP A 147 -10.07 29.74 14.98
C ASP A 147 -10.11 28.35 15.67
N PRO A 148 -9.70 28.22 16.93
CA PRO A 148 -9.72 26.95 17.65
C PRO A 148 -11.09 26.25 17.68
N ARG A 149 -12.19 27.01 17.53
CA ARG A 149 -13.57 26.51 17.54
C ARG A 149 -13.99 25.93 16.18
N ARG A 150 -13.32 26.32 15.10
CA ARG A 150 -13.67 25.98 13.71
C ARG A 150 -12.57 25.13 13.08
N ARG A 151 -12.71 23.80 13.19
CA ARG A 151 -11.74 22.85 12.66
C ARG A 151 -12.41 21.56 12.22
N ILE A 152 -11.91 20.98 11.14
CA ILE A 152 -12.31 19.64 10.72
C ILE A 152 -11.53 18.61 11.58
N PRO A 153 -12.20 17.68 12.27
CA PRO A 153 -11.53 16.62 13.02
C PRO A 153 -10.71 15.74 12.06
N PHE A 154 -9.66 15.12 12.59
CA PHE A 154 -8.80 14.27 11.77
C PHE A 154 -9.56 12.98 11.45
N ASP A 155 -9.73 12.70 10.16
CA ASP A 155 -10.24 11.43 9.67
C ASP A 155 -9.28 10.91 8.59
N LYS A 156 -8.87 9.64 8.71
CA LYS A 156 -8.01 8.95 7.74
C LYS A 156 -8.63 8.89 6.34
N SER A 157 -9.96 8.98 6.23
CA SER A 157 -10.65 9.06 4.94
C SER A 157 -10.51 10.43 4.27
N ARG A 158 -10.27 11.49 5.05
CA ARG A 158 -10.26 12.90 4.62
C ARG A 158 -8.90 13.58 4.72
N SER A 159 -7.90 12.92 5.31
CA SER A 159 -6.62 13.52 5.66
C SER A 159 -5.44 12.61 5.34
N VAL A 160 -4.47 13.16 4.60
CA VAL A 160 -3.11 12.61 4.45
C VAL A 160 -2.37 12.81 5.79
N PRO A 161 -1.99 11.73 6.49
CA PRO A 161 -1.13 11.85 7.66
C PRO A 161 0.24 12.40 7.25
N TRP A 162 0.84 13.30 8.03
CA TRP A 162 2.19 13.80 7.72
C TRP A 162 3.22 12.67 7.69
N GLN A 163 2.99 11.62 8.49
CA GLN A 163 3.82 10.42 8.52
C GLN A 163 3.80 9.70 7.17
N PHE A 164 2.67 9.76 6.43
CA PHE A 164 2.59 9.18 5.08
C PHE A 164 3.51 9.91 4.11
N ILE A 165 3.55 11.24 4.17
CA ILE A 165 4.40 12.06 3.30
C ILE A 165 5.87 11.70 3.54
N VAL A 166 6.28 11.61 4.80
CA VAL A 166 7.64 11.21 5.19
C VAL A 166 7.93 9.77 4.77
N ALA A 167 7.05 8.82 5.09
CA ALA A 167 7.23 7.42 4.75
C ALA A 167 7.30 7.19 3.24
N SER A 168 6.44 7.84 2.46
CA SER A 168 6.47 7.79 0.98
C SER A 168 7.81 8.28 0.43
N PHE A 169 8.33 9.40 0.96
CA PHE A 169 9.63 9.92 0.54
C PHE A 169 10.77 8.94 0.87
N VAL A 170 10.79 8.40 2.09
CA VAL A 170 11.79 7.40 2.52
C VAL A 170 11.71 6.14 1.66
N VAL A 171 10.50 5.60 1.44
CA VAL A 171 10.29 4.41 0.60
C VAL A 171 10.80 4.64 -0.82
N LYS A 172 10.57 5.83 -1.39
CA LYS A 172 11.08 6.18 -2.72
C LYS A 172 12.60 6.18 -2.78
N LEU A 173 13.26 6.77 -1.78
CA LEU A 173 14.72 6.74 -1.68
C LEU A 173 15.24 5.31 -1.49
N VAL A 174 14.65 4.53 -0.59
CA VAL A 174 15.05 3.13 -0.36
C VAL A 174 14.93 2.30 -1.62
N ILE A 175 13.79 2.38 -2.33
CA ILE A 175 13.58 1.62 -3.57
C ILE A 175 14.55 2.08 -4.66
N LEU A 176 14.87 3.38 -4.75
CA LEU A 176 15.84 3.90 -5.73
C LEU A 176 17.21 3.20 -5.62
N PHE A 177 17.67 2.89 -4.40
CA PHE A 177 18.97 2.27 -4.17
C PHE A 177 18.93 0.74 -4.05
N VAL A 178 17.90 0.18 -3.40
CA VAL A 178 17.84 -1.24 -3.03
C VAL A 178 17.13 -2.09 -4.09
N LEU A 179 16.15 -1.50 -4.79
CA LEU A 179 15.34 -2.19 -5.78
C LEU A 179 15.03 -1.26 -6.96
N PRO A 180 16.02 -0.88 -7.79
CA PRO A 180 15.78 0.02 -8.92
C PRO A 180 14.63 -0.49 -9.79
N SER A 181 13.54 0.28 -9.82
CA SER A 181 12.27 -0.17 -10.36
C SER A 181 11.82 0.68 -11.54
N LYS A 182 11.45 0.03 -12.65
CA LYS A 182 10.86 0.71 -13.80
C LYS A 182 9.35 0.78 -13.63
N VAL A 183 8.74 1.91 -14.00
CA VAL A 183 7.28 2.08 -13.93
C VAL A 183 6.72 2.20 -15.34
N LYS A 184 5.89 1.25 -15.74
CA LYS A 184 5.21 1.25 -17.05
C LYS A 184 3.77 1.76 -16.89
N ASN A 185 3.33 2.55 -17.86
CA ASN A 185 1.96 3.09 -17.93
C ASN A 185 1.51 3.91 -16.70
N SER A 186 2.40 4.65 -16.05
CA SER A 186 2.05 5.50 -14.88
C SER A 186 1.05 6.63 -15.18
N LYS A 187 0.78 6.90 -16.47
CA LYS A 187 -0.17 7.93 -16.91
C LYS A 187 -1.59 7.66 -16.40
N VAL A 188 -1.99 6.39 -16.22
CA VAL A 188 -3.33 6.03 -15.74
C VAL A 188 -3.62 6.52 -14.31
N LEU A 189 -2.57 6.74 -13.50
CA LEU A 189 -2.68 7.23 -12.13
C LEU A 189 -3.00 8.74 -12.06
N ARG A 190 -2.92 9.44 -13.20
CA ARG A 190 -3.26 10.88 -13.32
C ARG A 190 -4.76 11.11 -13.51
N GLN A 191 -5.58 10.07 -13.47
CA GLN A 191 -7.04 10.20 -13.54
C GLN A 191 -7.58 11.09 -12.41
N ARG A 192 -8.53 11.96 -12.76
CA ARG A 192 -9.15 12.90 -11.82
C ARG A 192 -10.11 12.22 -10.85
N ARG A 193 -10.88 11.25 -11.35
CA ARG A 193 -11.81 10.44 -10.55
C ARG A 193 -11.06 9.42 -9.67
N PRO A 194 -11.63 9.02 -8.52
CA PRO A 194 -11.11 7.91 -7.74
C PRO A 194 -11.11 6.61 -8.55
N PHE A 195 -10.20 5.70 -8.19
CA PHE A 195 -10.05 4.39 -8.82
C PHE A 195 -9.58 3.35 -7.79
N VAL A 196 -9.75 2.07 -8.11
CA VAL A 196 -9.19 0.95 -7.35
C VAL A 196 -7.97 0.42 -8.07
N ILE A 197 -6.86 0.25 -7.35
CA ILE A 197 -5.71 -0.54 -7.81
C ILE A 197 -5.97 -1.99 -7.39
N ALA A 198 -6.16 -2.87 -8.37
CA ALA A 198 -6.22 -4.32 -8.16
C ALA A 198 -4.82 -4.90 -8.39
N LEU A 199 -4.10 -5.24 -7.32
CA LEU A 199 -2.69 -5.64 -7.42
C LEU A 199 -2.48 -7.15 -7.27
N ALA A 200 -1.57 -7.70 -8.08
CA ALA A 200 -1.03 -9.04 -7.88
C ALA A 200 -0.27 -9.06 -6.55
N HIS A 201 -0.62 -9.97 -5.64
CA HIS A 201 0.02 -10.02 -4.33
C HIS A 201 1.08 -11.12 -4.31
N GLN A 202 2.34 -10.72 -4.43
CA GLN A 202 3.48 -11.62 -4.58
C GLN A 202 4.45 -11.49 -3.41
N THR A 203 4.75 -10.26 -2.98
CA THR A 203 5.83 -9.99 -2.03
C THR A 203 5.43 -8.94 -0.99
N HIS A 204 6.33 -8.68 -0.02
CA HIS A 204 6.15 -7.54 0.88
C HIS A 204 6.44 -6.19 0.21
N PHE A 205 7.05 -6.18 -0.99
CA PHE A 205 7.37 -4.96 -1.73
C PHE A 205 6.22 -4.43 -2.57
N ASP A 206 5.11 -5.16 -2.71
CA ASP A 206 4.00 -4.78 -3.57
C ASP A 206 3.45 -3.39 -3.21
N GLY A 207 3.13 -3.14 -1.93
CA GLY A 207 2.69 -1.83 -1.44
C GLY A 207 3.76 -0.73 -1.62
N PRO A 208 4.99 -0.92 -1.11
CA PRO A 208 6.11 0.01 -1.35
C PRO A 208 6.36 0.34 -2.82
N LEU A 209 6.23 -0.61 -3.75
CA LEU A 209 6.39 -0.40 -5.18
C LEU A 209 5.27 0.48 -5.77
N ILE A 210 4.03 0.38 -5.25
CA ILE A 210 2.97 1.34 -5.60
C ILE A 210 3.31 2.73 -5.07
N PHE A 211 3.76 2.86 -3.82
CA PHE A 211 4.19 4.16 -3.28
C PHE A 211 5.38 4.75 -4.03
N TYR A 212 6.30 3.92 -4.53
CA TYR A 212 7.35 4.37 -5.43
C TYR A 212 6.78 4.96 -6.73
N SER A 213 5.77 4.30 -7.28
CA SER A 213 5.19 4.61 -8.60
C SER A 213 4.33 5.87 -8.64
N THR A 214 3.86 6.38 -7.50
CA THR A 214 2.99 7.57 -7.45
C THR A 214 3.29 8.47 -6.26
N TRP A 215 2.92 9.74 -6.36
CA TRP A 215 2.91 10.66 -5.21
C TRP A 215 1.51 10.80 -4.61
N ARG A 216 0.49 10.15 -5.18
CA ARG A 216 -0.87 10.23 -4.65
C ARG A 216 -1.01 9.45 -3.35
N TYR A 217 -1.77 10.00 -2.42
CA TYR A 217 -2.26 9.28 -1.25
C TYR A 217 -3.20 8.16 -1.70
N ILE A 218 -2.90 6.92 -1.33
CA ILE A 218 -3.69 5.73 -1.65
C ILE A 218 -3.93 4.97 -0.37
N ARG A 219 -5.19 4.54 -0.15
CA ARG A 219 -5.54 3.70 0.99
C ARG A 219 -5.62 2.23 0.60
N PHE A 220 -4.77 1.42 1.23
CA PHE A 220 -4.75 -0.03 0.99
C PHE A 220 -5.74 -0.74 1.90
N VAL A 221 -6.41 -1.76 1.37
CA VAL A 221 -7.20 -2.69 2.18
C VAL A 221 -6.26 -3.79 2.66
N GLY A 222 -6.15 -3.95 3.97
CA GLY A 222 -5.21 -4.89 4.58
C GLY A 222 -5.81 -5.56 5.81
N THR A 223 -5.31 -6.75 6.14
CA THR A 223 -5.77 -7.48 7.33
C THR A 223 -5.40 -6.73 8.62
N ALA A 224 -6.36 -6.56 9.53
CA ALA A 224 -6.19 -5.87 10.81
C ALA A 224 -4.97 -6.36 11.63
N ILE A 225 -4.71 -7.67 11.64
CA ILE A 225 -3.58 -8.30 12.35
C ILE A 225 -2.22 -7.74 11.93
N TYR A 226 -2.05 -7.35 10.65
CA TYR A 226 -0.82 -6.73 10.18
C TYR A 226 -0.79 -5.23 10.51
N VAL A 227 -1.95 -4.57 10.53
CA VAL A 227 -2.07 -3.14 10.86
C VAL A 227 -1.72 -2.88 12.32
N ASP A 228 -2.22 -3.71 13.24
CA ASP A 228 -2.01 -3.54 14.69
C ASP A 228 -0.54 -3.76 15.08
N ARG A 229 0.20 -4.58 14.32
CA ARG A 229 1.64 -4.88 14.54
C ARG A 229 2.59 -3.84 13.97
N LEU A 230 2.14 -3.00 13.05
CA LEU A 230 2.98 -1.97 12.42
C LEU A 230 3.21 -0.75 13.35
N GLY A 231 2.63 -0.73 14.55
CA GLY A 231 2.77 0.36 15.51
C GLY A 231 2.39 1.71 14.89
N LEU A 232 3.31 2.68 14.94
CA LEU A 232 3.16 4.00 14.30
C LEU A 232 2.92 3.93 12.78
N LEU A 233 3.33 2.84 12.09
CA LEU A 233 3.11 2.64 10.66
C LEU A 233 1.73 2.03 10.31
N GLY A 234 1.04 1.39 11.27
CA GLY A 234 -0.32 0.88 11.07
C GLY A 234 -1.33 1.99 10.74
N TRP A 235 -0.96 3.23 11.02
CA TRP A 235 -1.76 4.43 10.77
C TRP A 235 -1.65 4.98 9.33
N LEU A 236 -0.75 4.47 8.49
CA LEU A 236 -0.27 5.24 7.34
C LEU A 236 -1.20 5.34 6.14
N SER A 237 -2.09 4.38 5.92
CA SER A 237 -3.14 4.47 4.90
C SER A 237 -3.99 3.21 4.80
N VAL A 238 -3.93 2.30 5.78
CA VAL A 238 -4.61 1.00 5.67
C VAL A 238 -6.05 1.10 6.16
N ILE A 239 -6.97 0.49 5.43
CA ILE A 239 -8.32 0.17 5.89
C ILE A 239 -8.24 -1.25 6.46
N PRO A 240 -8.33 -1.41 7.81
CA PRO A 240 -8.27 -2.72 8.42
C PRO A 240 -9.54 -3.49 8.07
N VAL A 241 -9.37 -4.73 7.61
CA VAL A 241 -10.47 -5.67 7.37
C VAL A 241 -10.28 -6.89 8.25
N ARG A 242 -11.36 -7.33 8.90
CA ARG A 242 -11.41 -8.62 9.59
C ARG A 242 -11.43 -9.76 8.58
N ARG A 243 -10.55 -10.74 8.74
CA ARG A 243 -10.65 -11.98 7.96
C ARG A 243 -11.88 -12.77 8.41
N TYR A 244 -12.51 -13.46 7.47
CA TYR A 244 -13.60 -14.41 7.71
C TYR A 244 -14.92 -13.83 8.26
N ALA A 245 -15.08 -12.50 8.23
CA ALA A 245 -16.32 -11.83 8.61
C ALA A 245 -16.68 -10.74 7.61
N VAL A 246 -17.97 -10.49 7.41
CA VAL A 246 -18.45 -9.35 6.63
C VAL A 246 -18.23 -8.07 7.44
N ASP A 247 -17.21 -7.30 7.06
CA ASP A 247 -16.84 -6.08 7.77
C ASP A 247 -17.54 -4.85 7.16
N THR A 248 -18.77 -4.59 7.62
CA THR A 248 -19.55 -3.43 7.17
C THR A 248 -18.87 -2.10 7.50
N SER A 249 -18.06 -2.04 8.56
CA SER A 249 -17.28 -0.86 8.92
C SER A 249 -16.21 -0.58 7.88
N ALA A 250 -15.48 -1.60 7.42
CA ALA A 250 -14.49 -1.45 6.37
C ALA A 250 -15.12 -0.99 5.04
N ILE A 251 -16.29 -1.54 4.67
CA ILE A 251 -17.02 -1.10 3.47
C ILE A 251 -17.40 0.39 3.57
N ARG A 252 -17.94 0.82 4.71
CA ARG A 252 -18.25 2.25 4.94
C ARG A 252 -17.00 3.13 4.83
N GLN A 253 -15.86 2.69 5.37
CA GLN A 253 -14.59 3.42 5.24
C GLN A 253 -14.08 3.51 3.79
N MET A 254 -14.22 2.44 3.02
CA MET A 254 -13.89 2.44 1.59
C MET A 254 -14.76 3.44 0.82
N LEU A 255 -16.08 3.39 1.01
CA LEU A 255 -17.02 4.33 0.37
C LEU A 255 -16.75 5.78 0.78
N ALA A 256 -16.48 6.04 2.07
CA ALA A 256 -16.12 7.37 2.54
C ALA A 256 -14.82 7.87 1.89
N THR A 257 -13.82 7.00 1.74
CA THR A 257 -12.53 7.32 1.11
C THR A 257 -12.70 7.66 -0.38
N ILE A 258 -13.49 6.87 -1.10
CA ILE A 258 -13.81 7.12 -2.51
C ILE A 258 -14.58 8.42 -2.69
N LYS A 259 -15.54 8.72 -1.80
CA LYS A 259 -16.30 9.98 -1.82
C LYS A 259 -15.37 11.20 -1.73
N GLN A 260 -14.23 11.07 -1.06
CA GLN A 260 -13.20 12.11 -0.93
C GLN A 260 -12.23 12.18 -2.11
N GLY A 261 -12.41 11.34 -3.15
CA GLY A 261 -11.54 11.29 -4.32
C GLY A 261 -10.21 10.56 -4.09
N VAL A 262 -10.07 9.84 -2.97
CA VAL A 262 -8.86 9.10 -2.62
C VAL A 262 -8.91 7.69 -3.23
N PRO A 263 -7.90 7.27 -4.03
CA PRO A 263 -7.86 5.93 -4.59
C PRO A 263 -7.69 4.83 -3.53
N LEU A 264 -8.19 3.64 -3.86
CA LEU A 264 -8.03 2.43 -3.04
C LEU A 264 -7.00 1.48 -3.65
N GLY A 265 -6.35 0.68 -2.82
CA GLY A 265 -5.54 -0.47 -3.24
C GLY A 265 -6.07 -1.76 -2.63
N ILE A 266 -6.38 -2.75 -3.46
CA ILE A 266 -6.95 -4.04 -3.06
C ILE A 266 -6.16 -5.14 -3.76
N ALA A 267 -5.73 -6.15 -3.01
CA ALA A 267 -5.24 -7.41 -3.56
C ALA A 267 -6.43 -8.35 -3.71
N PRO A 268 -6.90 -8.67 -4.94
CA PRO A 268 -8.10 -9.49 -5.12
C PRO A 268 -7.96 -10.88 -4.50
N GLU A 269 -6.75 -11.42 -4.57
CA GLU A 269 -6.35 -12.73 -4.04
C GLU A 269 -6.38 -12.82 -2.50
N ALA A 270 -6.36 -11.68 -1.78
CA ALA A 270 -6.30 -11.57 -0.31
C ALA A 270 -5.11 -12.28 0.40
N ALA A 271 -4.32 -13.07 -0.32
CA ALA A 271 -3.13 -13.78 0.14
C ALA A 271 -1.98 -13.57 -0.86
N ARG A 272 -0.74 -13.79 -0.41
CA ARG A 272 0.44 -13.73 -1.29
C ARG A 272 0.64 -15.05 -2.01
N SER A 273 0.89 -14.99 -3.30
CA SER A 273 1.33 -16.17 -4.06
C SER A 273 2.65 -16.74 -3.52
N TRP A 274 2.77 -18.07 -3.57
CA TRP A 274 3.97 -18.79 -3.14
C TRP A 274 5.02 -18.86 -4.23
N ASP A 275 4.57 -18.98 -5.47
CA ASP A 275 5.37 -19.22 -6.67
C ASP A 275 5.35 -18.03 -7.65
N GLY A 276 4.42 -17.09 -7.46
CA GLY A 276 4.26 -15.88 -8.25
C GLY A 276 3.10 -15.90 -9.23
N ARG A 277 2.40 -17.04 -9.37
CA ARG A 277 1.16 -17.16 -10.14
C ARG A 277 0.00 -16.53 -9.36
N PRO A 278 -1.02 -15.98 -10.05
CA PRO A 278 -2.19 -15.45 -9.37
C PRO A 278 -2.94 -16.56 -8.64
N LEU A 279 -3.41 -16.25 -7.43
CA LEU A 279 -4.29 -17.11 -6.66
C LEU A 279 -5.76 -16.97 -7.08
N HIS A 280 -6.61 -17.88 -6.59
CA HIS A 280 -8.04 -17.79 -6.80
C HIS A 280 -8.63 -16.55 -6.11
N THR A 281 -9.51 -15.82 -6.81
CA THR A 281 -10.16 -14.62 -6.28
C THR A 281 -11.60 -14.93 -5.89
N LYS A 282 -11.98 -14.54 -4.67
CA LYS A 282 -13.34 -14.76 -4.14
C LYS A 282 -14.38 -13.91 -4.87
N ARG A 283 -15.56 -14.50 -5.13
CA ARG A 283 -16.68 -13.83 -5.81
C ARG A 283 -17.13 -12.54 -5.12
N GLU A 284 -16.98 -12.46 -3.79
CA GLU A 284 -17.29 -11.28 -2.97
C GLU A 284 -16.45 -10.06 -3.36
N ILE A 285 -15.20 -10.26 -3.79
CA ILE A 285 -14.33 -9.17 -4.22
C ILE A 285 -14.84 -8.56 -5.53
N TRP A 286 -15.31 -9.38 -6.47
CA TRP A 286 -15.92 -8.88 -7.70
C TRP A 286 -17.22 -8.12 -7.42
N LYS A 287 -18.07 -8.63 -6.50
CA LYS A 287 -19.26 -7.91 -6.04
C LYS A 287 -18.89 -6.56 -5.41
N LEU A 288 -17.83 -6.52 -4.60
CA LEU A 288 -17.31 -5.28 -4.03
C LEU A 288 -16.89 -4.30 -5.13
N PHE A 289 -16.06 -4.71 -6.10
CA PHE A 289 -15.64 -3.83 -7.20
C PHE A 289 -16.82 -3.24 -7.97
N ARG A 290 -17.84 -4.04 -8.30
CA ARG A 290 -19.07 -3.54 -8.95
C ARG A 290 -19.84 -2.55 -8.07
N MET A 291 -19.94 -2.82 -6.77
CA MET A 291 -20.63 -1.94 -5.81
C MET A 291 -19.92 -0.58 -5.65
N LEU A 292 -18.59 -0.53 -5.77
CA LEU A 292 -17.83 0.72 -5.64
C LEU A 292 -18.06 1.70 -6.79
N LYS A 293 -18.54 1.22 -7.97
CA LYS A 293 -18.87 2.05 -9.15
C LYS A 293 -17.74 2.99 -9.60
N ILE A 294 -16.48 2.55 -9.47
CA ILE A 294 -15.29 3.29 -9.89
C ILE A 294 -14.37 2.37 -10.68
N PRO A 295 -13.54 2.90 -11.60
CA PRO A 295 -12.69 2.08 -12.44
C PRO A 295 -11.64 1.30 -11.64
N ILE A 296 -11.30 0.13 -12.15
CA ILE A 296 -10.31 -0.80 -11.62
C ILE A 296 -9.08 -0.76 -12.52
N ILE A 297 -7.91 -0.53 -11.94
CA ILE A 297 -6.62 -0.52 -12.62
C ILE A 297 -5.84 -1.75 -12.12
N PRO A 298 -5.71 -2.81 -12.93
CA PRO A 298 -4.93 -3.97 -12.54
C PRO A 298 -3.43 -3.63 -12.55
N VAL A 299 -2.67 -4.18 -11.61
CA VAL A 299 -1.24 -3.93 -11.46
C VAL A 299 -0.49 -5.22 -11.24
N LYS A 300 0.56 -5.41 -12.04
CA LYS A 300 1.46 -6.54 -11.94
C LYS A 300 2.88 -6.08 -11.61
N PHE A 301 3.56 -6.86 -10.78
CA PHE A 301 4.97 -6.68 -10.46
C PHE A 301 5.79 -7.74 -11.20
N LEU A 302 6.87 -7.33 -11.83
CA LEU A 302 7.78 -8.21 -12.58
C LEU A 302 9.16 -8.21 -11.91
N GLY A 303 9.78 -9.38 -11.81
CA GLY A 303 11.11 -9.57 -11.25
C GLY A 303 11.16 -9.66 -9.72
N VAL A 304 10.25 -8.99 -9.01
CA VAL A 304 10.29 -8.92 -7.53
C VAL A 304 10.13 -10.28 -6.86
N GLN A 305 9.34 -11.19 -7.45
CA GLN A 305 9.16 -12.55 -6.94
C GLN A 305 10.47 -13.35 -6.90
N ARG A 306 11.43 -13.08 -7.80
CA ARG A 306 12.75 -13.73 -7.81
C ARG A 306 13.70 -13.24 -6.71
N LEU A 307 13.40 -12.06 -6.18
CA LEU A 307 14.24 -11.35 -5.23
C LEU A 307 13.85 -11.65 -3.79
N TRP A 308 12.54 -11.77 -3.54
CA TRP A 308 12.03 -12.10 -2.21
C TRP A 308 10.69 -12.83 -2.25
N PRO A 309 10.68 -14.09 -2.70
CA PRO A 309 9.47 -14.91 -2.73
C PRO A 309 8.99 -15.20 -1.30
N ARG A 310 7.70 -15.53 -1.18
CA ARG A 310 6.99 -15.76 0.10
C ARG A 310 7.69 -16.75 1.05
N TRP A 311 8.37 -17.75 0.50
CA TRP A 311 9.09 -18.79 1.24
C TRP A 311 10.48 -18.33 1.75
N SER A 312 11.09 -17.30 1.14
CA SER A 312 12.43 -16.82 1.50
C SER A 312 12.39 -15.82 2.67
N LYS A 313 13.36 -15.90 3.58
CA LYS A 313 13.63 -14.87 4.59
C LYS A 313 14.66 -13.83 4.13
N ILE A 314 15.33 -14.07 3.01
CA ILE A 314 16.46 -13.27 2.54
C ILE A 314 16.01 -12.49 1.31
N PHE A 315 15.99 -11.17 1.43
CA PHE A 315 15.83 -10.27 0.30
C PHE A 315 17.13 -10.22 -0.52
N SER A 316 17.01 -10.23 -1.85
CA SER A 316 18.13 -10.07 -2.78
C SER A 316 17.98 -8.79 -3.59
N ILE A 317 19.04 -7.98 -3.69
CA ILE A 317 19.05 -6.78 -4.53
C ILE A 317 18.87 -7.18 -6.00
N GLY A 318 18.07 -6.38 -6.72
CA GLY A 318 17.81 -6.59 -8.13
C GLY A 318 16.96 -5.47 -8.72
N THR A 319 16.53 -5.66 -9.95
CA THR A 319 15.62 -4.73 -10.63
C THR A 319 14.20 -5.28 -10.60
N SER A 320 13.22 -4.38 -10.56
CA SER A 320 11.81 -4.75 -10.70
C SER A 320 11.13 -3.88 -11.74
N THR A 321 9.93 -4.28 -12.17
CA THR A 321 9.06 -3.42 -12.97
C THR A 321 7.64 -3.44 -12.39
N VAL A 322 7.05 -2.26 -12.25
CA VAL A 322 5.64 -2.07 -11.91
C VAL A 322 4.90 -1.76 -13.19
N GLU A 323 3.96 -2.62 -13.58
CA GLU A 323 3.17 -2.46 -14.80
C GLU A 323 1.70 -2.20 -14.45
N PHE A 324 1.22 -1.01 -14.82
CA PHE A 324 -0.18 -0.62 -14.67
C PHE A 324 -0.98 -0.95 -15.93
N GLY A 325 -2.12 -1.61 -15.76
CA GLY A 325 -3.06 -1.89 -16.84
C GLY A 325 -3.90 -0.68 -17.23
N ASN A 326 -4.70 -0.85 -18.27
CA ASN A 326 -5.70 0.14 -18.61
C ASN A 326 -6.84 0.11 -17.57
N PRO A 327 -7.51 1.24 -17.31
CA PRO A 327 -8.66 1.27 -16.42
C PRO A 327 -9.82 0.47 -17.01
N ILE A 328 -10.44 -0.36 -16.19
CA ILE A 328 -11.62 -1.17 -16.53
C ILE A 328 -12.79 -0.63 -15.71
N GLU A 329 -13.91 -0.30 -16.35
CA GLU A 329 -15.08 0.19 -15.60
C GLU A 329 -15.70 -0.91 -14.73
N ALA A 330 -16.30 -0.51 -13.62
CA ALA A 330 -16.90 -1.44 -12.66
C ALA A 330 -18.12 -2.19 -13.21
N ASP A 331 -18.79 -1.67 -14.23
CA ASP A 331 -19.96 -2.26 -14.88
C ASP A 331 -19.60 -3.13 -16.10
N ASP A 332 -18.31 -3.21 -16.48
CA ASP A 332 -17.85 -4.05 -17.58
C ASP A 332 -18.23 -5.52 -17.34
N PRO A 333 -18.94 -6.18 -18.28
CA PRO A 333 -19.31 -7.59 -18.16
C PRO A 333 -18.10 -8.51 -17.96
N HIS A 334 -16.96 -8.18 -18.57
CA HIS A 334 -15.72 -8.97 -18.56
C HIS A 334 -14.70 -8.43 -17.54
N LEU A 335 -15.16 -7.72 -16.49
CA LEU A 335 -14.29 -7.15 -15.46
C LEU A 335 -13.35 -8.19 -14.85
N GLU A 336 -13.89 -9.35 -14.47
CA GLU A 336 -13.15 -10.42 -13.81
C GLU A 336 -12.05 -10.98 -14.72
N GLU A 337 -12.42 -11.39 -15.95
CA GLU A 337 -11.50 -11.91 -16.96
C GLU A 337 -10.38 -10.90 -17.27
N LYS A 338 -10.71 -9.65 -17.58
CA LYS A 338 -9.71 -8.62 -17.94
C LYS A 338 -8.73 -8.32 -16.81
N VAL A 339 -9.22 -8.29 -15.55
CA VAL A 339 -8.35 -8.09 -14.39
C VAL A 339 -7.45 -9.30 -14.21
N MET A 340 -8.02 -10.51 -14.18
CA MET A 340 -7.26 -11.74 -13.93
C MET A 340 -6.26 -12.05 -15.05
N ASP A 341 -6.61 -11.83 -16.31
CA ASP A 341 -5.69 -11.96 -17.46
C ASP A 341 -4.49 -11.03 -17.31
N PHE A 342 -4.73 -9.78 -16.87
CA PHE A 342 -3.65 -8.84 -16.64
C PHE A 342 -2.75 -9.27 -15.47
N LEU A 343 -3.34 -9.72 -14.36
CA LEU A 343 -2.59 -10.22 -13.21
C LEU A 343 -1.86 -11.53 -13.53
N GLY A 344 -2.39 -12.33 -14.46
CA GLY A 344 -1.88 -13.62 -14.91
C GLY A 344 -0.80 -13.58 -15.98
N LYS A 345 -0.55 -12.43 -16.63
CA LYS A 345 0.53 -12.25 -17.63
C LYS A 345 1.84 -12.92 -17.22
N GLU A 346 2.53 -13.62 -18.11
CA GLU A 346 3.81 -14.23 -17.73
C GLU A 346 4.83 -13.17 -17.28
N ASP A 347 5.59 -13.48 -16.22
CA ASP A 347 6.74 -12.68 -15.85
C ASP A 347 7.95 -13.15 -16.68
N PRO A 348 8.46 -12.35 -17.63
CA PRO A 348 9.57 -12.74 -18.51
C PRO A 348 10.88 -12.98 -17.75
N THR A 349 10.94 -12.58 -16.47
CA THR A 349 12.07 -12.84 -15.61
C THR A 349 12.05 -14.26 -15.04
N PHE A 350 10.94 -15.00 -15.11
CA PHE A 350 10.83 -16.36 -14.56
C PHE A 350 11.64 -17.42 -15.33
N ARG A 351 12.08 -17.11 -16.55
CA ARG A 351 13.09 -17.88 -17.30
C ARG A 351 14.50 -17.86 -16.67
N LEU A 352 14.69 -17.11 -15.59
CA LEU A 352 15.95 -16.99 -14.89
C LEU A 352 15.81 -17.57 -13.46
N PRO A 353 16.91 -18.02 -12.84
CA PRO A 353 16.91 -18.56 -11.50
C PRO A 353 16.48 -17.54 -10.44
N TYR A 354 15.95 -18.01 -9.31
CA TYR A 354 15.88 -17.22 -8.08
C TYR A 354 17.28 -16.74 -7.69
N ARG A 355 17.37 -15.58 -7.03
CA ARG A 355 18.68 -15.09 -6.55
C ARG A 355 19.22 -15.92 -5.39
N ASN A 356 18.33 -16.56 -4.63
CA ASN A 356 18.65 -17.37 -3.46
C ASN A 356 17.55 -18.42 -3.24
N TYR A 357 17.94 -19.68 -3.02
CA TYR A 357 17.02 -20.81 -2.79
C TYR A 357 16.97 -21.25 -1.33
N LYS A 358 17.65 -20.55 -0.40
CA LYS A 358 17.51 -20.82 1.02
C LYS A 358 16.04 -20.69 1.45
N HIS A 359 15.54 -21.68 2.18
CA HIS A 359 14.14 -21.80 2.59
C HIS A 359 13.14 -22.24 1.51
N ILE A 360 13.61 -22.68 0.35
CA ILE A 360 12.73 -23.22 -0.70
C ILE A 360 12.02 -24.50 -0.26
N GLU A 361 12.52 -25.22 0.75
CA GLU A 361 11.85 -26.37 1.35
C GLU A 361 10.44 -26.06 1.89
N LYS A 362 10.10 -24.77 2.09
CA LYS A 362 8.71 -24.37 2.41
C LYS A 362 7.78 -24.43 1.20
N LEU A 363 8.28 -24.15 0.00
CA LEU A 363 7.54 -24.31 -1.25
C LEU A 363 7.60 -25.77 -1.69
N ILE A 364 8.81 -26.30 -1.84
CA ILE A 364 9.05 -27.68 -2.26
C ILE A 364 9.16 -28.55 -1.00
N TRP A 365 8.02 -28.80 -0.35
CA TRP A 365 7.94 -29.50 0.94
C TRP A 365 8.08 -31.02 0.83
N ARG A 366 8.05 -31.56 -0.40
CA ARG A 366 8.23 -32.98 -0.71
C ARG A 366 9.20 -33.17 -1.87
N CYS A 367 9.97 -34.25 -1.85
CA CYS A 367 10.88 -34.56 -2.94
C CYS A 367 10.13 -34.96 -4.21
N PRO A 368 10.35 -34.29 -5.36
CA PRO A 368 9.71 -34.64 -6.63
C PRO A 368 10.20 -35.95 -7.25
N SER A 369 11.24 -36.58 -6.69
CA SER A 369 11.83 -37.81 -7.23
C SER A 369 11.51 -39.06 -6.43
N CYS A 370 11.58 -39.00 -5.09
CA CYS A 370 11.31 -40.13 -4.22
C CYS A 370 10.06 -39.97 -3.35
N GLY A 371 9.41 -38.80 -3.40
CA GLY A 371 8.21 -38.53 -2.60
C GLY A 371 8.47 -38.34 -1.10
N ALA A 372 9.71 -38.33 -0.62
CA ALA A 372 10.01 -38.11 0.80
C ALA A 372 9.61 -36.69 1.24
N ILE A 373 8.72 -36.60 2.22
CA ILE A 373 8.24 -35.34 2.84
C ILE A 373 9.33 -34.79 3.76
N SER A 374 9.44 -33.45 3.86
CA SER A 374 10.40 -32.77 4.75
C SER A 374 11.86 -33.15 4.53
N SER A 375 12.19 -33.57 3.30
CA SER A 375 13.53 -34.03 2.92
C SER A 375 14.32 -32.99 2.11
N ILE A 376 13.68 -31.91 1.68
CA ILE A 376 14.31 -30.87 0.86
C ILE A 376 15.10 -29.91 1.74
N LYS A 377 16.30 -29.53 1.28
CA LYS A 377 17.14 -28.51 1.91
C LYS A 377 17.58 -27.50 0.87
N GLY A 378 17.17 -26.24 1.04
CA GLY A 378 17.61 -25.12 0.20
C GLY A 378 19.00 -24.59 0.56
N PHE A 379 19.80 -24.29 -0.46
CA PHE A 379 21.07 -23.57 -0.35
C PHE A 379 21.09 -22.37 -1.31
N ARG A 380 22.18 -21.62 -1.39
CA ARG A 380 22.19 -20.34 -2.15
C ARG A 380 21.85 -20.52 -3.63
N SER A 381 22.32 -21.59 -4.25
CA SER A 381 22.26 -21.81 -5.70
C SER A 381 21.39 -23.01 -6.10
N GLY A 382 20.48 -23.48 -5.25
CA GLY A 382 19.68 -24.66 -5.53
C GLY A 382 19.14 -25.33 -4.27
N PHE A 383 18.69 -26.57 -4.41
CA PHE A 383 18.22 -27.39 -3.31
C PHE A 383 18.48 -28.87 -3.59
N SER A 384 18.50 -29.68 -2.53
CA SER A 384 18.70 -31.13 -2.63
C SER A 384 17.81 -31.89 -1.66
N CYS A 385 17.61 -33.18 -1.95
CA CYS A 385 16.88 -34.10 -1.10
C CYS A 385 17.85 -34.89 -0.21
N SER A 386 17.65 -34.87 1.10
CA SER A 386 18.45 -35.63 2.07
C SER A 386 18.14 -37.13 2.11
N SER A 387 17.03 -37.57 1.50
CA SER A 387 16.62 -38.98 1.47
C SER A 387 17.19 -39.73 0.27
N CYS A 388 17.08 -39.19 -0.95
CA CYS A 388 17.57 -39.83 -2.18
C CYS A 388 18.83 -39.19 -2.78
N GLY A 389 19.33 -38.10 -2.20
CA GLY A 389 20.56 -37.41 -2.66
C GLY A 389 20.39 -36.55 -3.92
N LYS A 390 19.24 -36.60 -4.61
CA LYS A 390 19.02 -35.81 -5.83
C LYS A 390 19.11 -34.30 -5.55
N SER A 391 19.71 -33.56 -6.48
CA SER A 391 19.99 -32.13 -6.34
C SER A 391 19.57 -31.36 -7.59
N TRP A 392 19.11 -30.12 -7.39
CA TRP A 392 18.69 -29.19 -8.44
C TRP A 392 19.52 -27.92 -8.34
N THR A 393 20.39 -27.69 -9.32
CA THR A 393 21.33 -26.56 -9.33
C THR A 393 20.79 -25.43 -10.21
N LYS A 394 20.50 -24.29 -9.58
CA LYS A 394 19.98 -23.06 -10.20
C LYS A 394 18.77 -23.26 -11.14
N PRO A 395 17.75 -24.04 -10.76
CA PRO A 395 16.55 -24.16 -11.60
C PRO A 395 15.86 -22.81 -11.72
N THR A 396 15.48 -22.43 -12.94
CA THR A 396 14.66 -21.25 -13.22
C THR A 396 13.38 -21.22 -12.39
N VAL A 397 12.75 -20.05 -12.24
CA VAL A 397 11.46 -19.98 -11.52
C VAL A 397 10.42 -20.88 -12.18
N ASN A 398 10.36 -20.90 -13.52
CA ASN A 398 9.46 -21.77 -14.25
C ASN A 398 9.72 -23.26 -13.96
N GLU A 399 10.99 -23.69 -13.89
CA GLU A 399 11.32 -25.07 -13.50
C GLU A 399 10.93 -25.36 -12.06
N VAL A 400 11.11 -24.41 -11.13
CA VAL A 400 10.65 -24.56 -9.74
C VAL A 400 9.13 -24.70 -9.66
N ILE A 401 8.38 -23.90 -10.42
CA ILE A 401 6.91 -24.01 -10.54
C ILE A 401 6.53 -25.41 -11.04
N GLN A 402 7.17 -25.89 -12.11
CA GLN A 402 6.90 -27.23 -12.64
C GLN A 402 7.27 -28.34 -11.65
N ILE A 403 8.31 -28.15 -10.84
CA ILE A 403 8.68 -29.08 -9.77
C ILE A 403 7.61 -29.07 -8.67
N HIS A 404 7.09 -27.89 -8.32
CA HIS A 404 6.01 -27.73 -7.36
C HIS A 404 4.74 -28.44 -7.83
N ASP A 405 4.31 -28.20 -9.08
CA ASP A 405 3.12 -28.82 -9.67
C ASP A 405 3.20 -30.36 -9.74
N LYS A 406 4.40 -30.93 -9.68
CA LYS A 406 4.61 -32.39 -9.60
C LYS A 406 4.43 -32.96 -8.21
N ILE A 407 4.63 -32.18 -7.14
CA ILE A 407 4.62 -32.68 -5.76
C ILE A 407 3.27 -32.49 -5.05
N ILE A 408 2.40 -31.65 -5.60
CA ILE A 408 1.06 -31.41 -5.02
C ILE A 408 0.26 -32.73 -4.98
N PRO A 409 -0.65 -32.89 -3.99
CA PRO A 409 -1.36 -34.15 -3.76
C PRO A 409 -2.12 -34.71 -4.97
N GLY A 410 -2.62 -33.84 -5.88
CA GLY A 410 -3.31 -34.26 -7.10
C GLY A 410 -2.41 -34.88 -8.17
N SER A 411 -1.12 -34.54 -8.18
CA SER A 411 -0.14 -35.02 -9.17
C SER A 411 0.68 -36.20 -8.64
N MET A 412 0.97 -36.22 -7.34
CA MET A 412 1.73 -37.26 -6.68
C MET A 412 0.98 -37.73 -5.43
N GLY A 413 0.54 -38.99 -5.45
CA GLY A 413 -0.26 -39.58 -4.37
C GLY A 413 0.38 -39.40 -2.99
N LEU A 414 -0.47 -39.24 -1.97
CA LEU A 414 -0.07 -39.11 -0.57
C LEU A 414 -0.14 -40.46 0.13
N SER A 415 0.78 -40.67 1.07
CA SER A 415 0.75 -41.82 1.97
C SER A 415 0.50 -41.31 3.39
N PHE A 416 -0.63 -41.69 3.96
CA PHE A 416 -1.01 -41.36 5.33
C PHE A 416 -0.58 -42.48 6.30
N PRO A 417 -0.26 -42.15 7.56
CA PRO A 417 -0.29 -40.81 8.15
C PRO A 417 0.95 -39.95 7.81
N ILE A 418 0.77 -38.64 7.64
CA ILE A 418 1.86 -37.68 7.45
C ILE A 418 2.18 -37.04 8.80
N LYS A 419 3.43 -37.09 9.23
CA LYS A 419 3.90 -36.52 10.50
C LYS A 419 4.63 -35.20 10.29
N ASP A 420 4.39 -34.23 11.17
CA ASP A 420 5.08 -32.95 11.24
C ASP A 420 5.37 -32.57 12.70
N GLU A 421 6.44 -31.80 12.95
CA GLU A 421 6.63 -31.12 14.23
C GLU A 421 6.03 -29.72 14.13
N VAL A 422 5.16 -29.34 15.06
CA VAL A 422 4.50 -28.04 15.07
C VAL A 422 4.58 -27.39 16.44
N ILE A 423 4.50 -26.06 16.48
CA ILE A 423 4.35 -25.33 17.74
C ILE A 423 2.88 -24.96 17.89
N PHE A 424 2.21 -25.59 18.85
CA PHE A 424 0.80 -25.37 19.17
C PHE A 424 0.70 -24.86 20.61
N ASN A 425 -0.01 -23.75 20.82
CA ASN A 425 -0.12 -23.08 22.12
C ASN A 425 1.22 -22.78 22.81
N GLY A 426 2.26 -22.47 22.02
CA GLY A 426 3.61 -22.16 22.53
C GLY A 426 4.50 -23.38 22.80
N THR A 427 3.96 -24.59 22.70
CA THR A 427 4.68 -25.85 22.97
C THR A 427 4.94 -26.61 21.68
N LYS A 428 6.12 -27.22 21.56
CA LYS A 428 6.42 -28.14 20.46
C LYS A 428 5.69 -29.47 20.65
N VAL A 429 4.90 -29.86 19.66
CA VAL A 429 4.13 -31.10 19.65
C VAL A 429 4.27 -31.79 18.30
N PHE A 430 4.07 -33.12 18.29
CA PHE A 430 3.92 -33.84 17.04
C PHE A 430 2.49 -33.70 16.54
N ALA A 431 2.37 -33.43 15.24
CA ALA A 431 1.11 -33.42 14.54
C ALA A 431 1.10 -34.53 13.49
N THR A 432 -0.03 -35.22 13.38
CA THR A 432 -0.23 -36.33 12.47
C THR A 432 -1.48 -36.06 11.63
N MET A 433 -1.31 -35.89 10.33
CA MET A 433 -2.40 -35.78 9.37
C MET A 433 -2.83 -37.16 8.93
N TYR A 434 -4.13 -37.38 8.94
CA TYR A 434 -4.82 -38.51 8.33
C TYR A 434 -5.64 -38.00 7.15
N GLU A 435 -6.45 -38.88 6.58
CA GLU A 435 -7.22 -38.59 5.39
C GLU A 435 -8.41 -37.65 5.63
N ASP A 436 -9.04 -37.73 6.80
CA ASP A 436 -10.27 -37.02 7.17
C ASP A 436 -10.10 -36.10 8.40
N HIS A 437 -8.99 -36.22 9.11
CA HIS A 437 -8.67 -35.42 10.29
C HIS A 437 -7.16 -35.26 10.49
N ALA A 438 -6.78 -34.34 11.36
CA ALA A 438 -5.41 -34.25 11.89
C ALA A 438 -5.43 -34.26 13.42
N ILE A 439 -4.40 -34.85 14.03
CA ILE A 439 -4.15 -34.81 15.47
C ILE A 439 -2.95 -33.89 15.70
N ILE A 440 -3.10 -32.83 16.50
CA ILE A 440 -2.08 -31.83 16.80
C ILE A 440 -1.87 -31.82 18.32
N GLY A 441 -0.83 -32.52 18.80
CA GLY A 441 -0.74 -32.84 20.23
C GLY A 441 -1.98 -33.62 20.66
N ASP A 442 -2.77 -33.05 21.58
CA ASP A 442 -4.03 -33.64 22.06
C ASP A 442 -5.28 -33.13 21.32
N TYR A 443 -5.13 -32.17 20.40
CA TYR A 443 -6.25 -31.56 19.69
C TYR A 443 -6.55 -32.32 18.39
N ARG A 444 -7.82 -32.69 18.18
CA ARG A 444 -8.30 -33.31 16.94
C ARG A 444 -8.97 -32.26 16.05
N LEU A 445 -8.45 -32.09 14.84
CA LEU A 445 -8.98 -31.22 13.80
C LEU A 445 -9.67 -32.05 12.73
N ASP A 446 -10.99 -32.11 12.73
CA ASP A 446 -11.76 -32.81 11.70
C ASP A 446 -11.95 -31.92 10.46
N TYR A 447 -11.58 -32.41 9.27
CA TYR A 447 -11.58 -31.63 8.04
C TYR A 447 -13.00 -31.21 7.60
N ASN A 448 -14.01 -32.01 7.95
CA ASN A 448 -15.42 -31.69 7.70
C ASN A 448 -15.88 -30.37 8.35
N LEU A 449 -15.27 -29.98 9.47
CA LEU A 449 -15.64 -28.78 10.22
C LEU A 449 -14.99 -27.50 9.65
N ILE A 450 -13.95 -27.66 8.82
CA ILE A 450 -13.20 -26.54 8.26
C ILE A 450 -14.05 -25.85 7.17
N LYS A 451 -14.21 -24.53 7.29
CA LYS A 451 -14.92 -23.67 6.32
C LYS A 451 -13.97 -22.93 5.39
N ASN A 452 -12.79 -22.58 5.90
CA ASN A 452 -11.75 -21.89 5.14
C ASN A 452 -10.36 -22.26 5.67
N SER A 453 -9.35 -22.09 4.83
CA SER A 453 -7.95 -22.18 5.20
C SER A 453 -7.18 -20.95 4.73
N SER A 454 -6.11 -20.63 5.43
CA SER A 454 -5.13 -19.63 5.00
C SER A 454 -3.78 -19.87 5.65
N ILE A 455 -2.78 -19.08 5.26
CA ILE A 455 -1.49 -19.06 5.95
C ILE A 455 -1.14 -17.63 6.38
N GLU A 456 -0.81 -17.47 7.66
CA GLU A 456 -0.25 -16.26 8.24
C GLU A 456 1.27 -16.35 8.35
N LYS A 457 1.95 -15.21 8.17
CA LYS A 457 3.43 -15.06 8.27
C LYS A 457 4.27 -16.08 7.48
N SER A 458 3.67 -16.74 6.49
CA SER A 458 4.29 -17.83 5.72
C SER A 458 4.69 -19.07 6.56
N ILE A 459 4.26 -19.17 7.82
CA ILE A 459 4.64 -20.26 8.74
C ILE A 459 3.48 -20.77 9.61
N GLU A 460 2.39 -20.00 9.71
CA GLU A 460 1.24 -20.33 10.54
C GLU A 460 0.05 -20.71 9.64
N PRO A 461 -0.22 -21.99 9.36
CA PRO A 461 -1.51 -22.39 8.82
C PRO A 461 -2.63 -22.03 9.79
N VAL A 462 -3.74 -21.54 9.25
CA VAL A 462 -4.94 -21.16 9.99
C VAL A 462 -6.14 -21.83 9.34
N PHE A 463 -6.87 -22.62 10.12
CA PHE A 463 -8.09 -23.31 9.69
C PHE A 463 -9.27 -22.73 10.46
N GLY A 464 -10.22 -22.13 9.74
CA GLY A 464 -11.43 -21.57 10.32
C GLY A 464 -12.51 -22.63 10.48
N ILE A 465 -12.91 -22.88 11.73
CA ILE A 465 -14.06 -23.70 12.12
C ILE A 465 -15.22 -22.76 12.51
N ALA A 466 -16.44 -23.27 12.64
CA ALA A 466 -17.64 -22.45 12.84
C ALA A 466 -17.52 -21.37 13.94
N ASN A 467 -16.93 -21.69 15.11
CA ASN A 467 -16.83 -20.79 16.25
C ASN A 467 -15.39 -20.55 16.73
N GLU A 468 -14.38 -21.10 16.06
CA GLU A 468 -12.98 -20.99 16.48
C GLU A 468 -12.03 -21.00 15.27
N MET A 469 -10.83 -20.47 15.48
CA MET A 469 -9.73 -20.58 14.51
C MET A 469 -8.63 -21.43 15.12
N VAL A 470 -8.28 -22.51 14.42
CA VAL A 470 -7.16 -23.36 14.81
C VAL A 470 -5.94 -22.91 14.04
N SER A 471 -4.90 -22.50 14.77
CA SER A 471 -3.63 -22.08 14.18
C SER A 471 -2.45 -22.63 14.97
N PHE A 472 -1.39 -22.98 14.28
CA PHE A 472 -0.14 -23.45 14.84
C PHE A 472 1.02 -23.02 13.94
N VAL A 473 2.26 -23.05 14.45
CA VAL A 473 3.45 -22.77 13.62
C VAL A 473 3.98 -24.11 13.10
N SER A 474 4.02 -24.29 11.77
CA SER A 474 4.68 -25.46 11.19
C SER A 474 6.20 -25.27 11.17
N THR A 475 6.95 -26.30 11.58
CA THR A 475 8.41 -26.29 11.53
C THR A 475 8.96 -26.67 10.16
N THR A 476 8.14 -27.35 9.34
CA THR A 476 8.50 -27.79 7.98
C THR A 476 7.95 -26.82 6.93
N SER A 477 6.66 -26.91 6.62
CA SER A 477 5.98 -26.04 5.67
C SER A 477 4.51 -25.82 6.02
N ALA A 478 4.13 -24.55 6.22
CA ALA A 478 2.73 -24.16 6.29
C ALA A 478 1.97 -24.42 4.97
N LEU A 479 2.66 -24.36 3.83
CA LEU A 479 2.07 -24.64 2.51
C LEU A 479 1.69 -26.12 2.39
N MET A 480 2.53 -27.03 2.88
CA MET A 480 2.21 -28.46 2.93
C MET A 480 0.86 -28.69 3.64
N TRP A 481 0.70 -28.12 4.83
CA TRP A 481 -0.54 -28.25 5.61
C TRP A 481 -1.74 -27.74 4.84
N GLN A 482 -1.64 -26.56 4.23
CA GLN A 482 -2.73 -26.01 3.44
C GLN A 482 -3.03 -26.88 2.22
N GLU A 483 -2.03 -27.23 1.41
CA GLU A 483 -2.25 -28.04 0.19
C GLU A 483 -2.82 -29.42 0.48
N VAL A 484 -2.33 -30.11 1.51
CA VAL A 484 -2.82 -31.44 1.90
C VAL A 484 -4.26 -31.36 2.41
N VAL A 485 -4.54 -30.47 3.36
CA VAL A 485 -5.89 -30.37 3.97
C VAL A 485 -6.91 -29.87 2.95
N ASP A 486 -6.57 -28.82 2.19
CA ASP A 486 -7.46 -28.26 1.18
C ASP A 486 -7.79 -29.28 0.09
N PHE A 487 -6.81 -30.10 -0.31
CA PHE A 487 -7.03 -31.19 -1.28
C PHE A 487 -7.99 -32.26 -0.73
N GLN A 488 -7.82 -32.68 0.53
CA GLN A 488 -8.76 -33.63 1.15
C GLN A 488 -10.19 -33.06 1.20
N ILE A 489 -10.35 -31.79 1.59
CA ILE A 489 -11.69 -31.18 1.69
C ILE A 489 -12.33 -31.03 0.31
N LYS A 490 -11.60 -30.53 -0.68
CA LYS A 490 -12.15 -30.23 -2.01
C LYS A 490 -12.47 -31.50 -2.80
N PHE A 491 -11.57 -32.47 -2.82
CA PHE A 491 -11.68 -33.63 -3.71
C PHE A 491 -12.23 -34.89 -3.04
N ARG A 492 -11.94 -35.11 -1.75
CA ARG A 492 -12.44 -36.30 -1.05
C ARG A 492 -13.79 -36.03 -0.38
N LEU A 493 -13.90 -34.91 0.35
CA LEU A 493 -15.15 -34.54 1.02
C LEU A 493 -16.14 -33.81 0.10
N MET A 494 -15.70 -33.41 -1.11
CA MET A 494 -16.51 -32.73 -2.13
C MET A 494 -17.32 -31.55 -1.59
N LYS A 495 -16.71 -30.77 -0.70
CA LYS A 495 -17.41 -29.70 0.01
C LYS A 495 -17.51 -28.45 -0.88
N GLU A 496 -18.65 -28.26 -1.51
CA GLU A 496 -18.90 -27.12 -2.41
C GLU A 496 -18.73 -25.74 -1.73
N ASN A 497 -19.04 -25.65 -0.43
CA ASN A 497 -18.94 -24.42 0.35
C ASN A 497 -17.57 -24.20 1.02
N TYR A 498 -16.54 -24.90 0.56
CA TYR A 498 -15.19 -24.76 1.09
C TYR A 498 -14.39 -23.71 0.30
N HIS A 499 -13.85 -22.72 1.00
CA HIS A 499 -13.06 -21.67 0.39
C HIS A 499 -11.57 -21.81 0.69
N THR A 500 -10.78 -21.91 -0.36
CA THR A 500 -9.31 -21.89 -0.35
C THR A 500 -8.80 -20.91 -1.39
N ASP A 501 -7.65 -20.28 -1.11
CA ASP A 501 -6.98 -19.39 -2.06
C ASP A 501 -6.16 -20.19 -3.11
N LEU A 502 -5.91 -21.48 -2.88
CA LEU A 502 -5.04 -22.32 -3.72
C LEU A 502 -5.80 -23.04 -4.83
N TRP A 503 -7.00 -23.56 -4.54
CA TRP A 503 -7.76 -24.38 -5.47
C TRP A 503 -8.99 -23.62 -5.96
N GLY A 504 -8.91 -23.06 -7.17
CA GLY A 504 -10.03 -22.49 -7.93
C GLY A 504 -11.00 -23.55 -8.40
#